data_AF-A0A0F8WNM0-F1
#
_entry.id   AF-A0A0F8WNM0-F1
#
_cell.length_a   1.000
_cell.length_b   1.000
_cell.length_c   1.000
_cell.angle_alpha   90.00
_cell.angle_beta   90.00
_cell.angle_gamma   90.00
#
_symmetry.space_group_name_H-M   'P 1'
#
loop_
_entity.id
_entity.type
_entity.pdbx_description
1 polymer ?
#
loop_
_entity_poly.entity_id
_entity_poly.type
_entity_poly.pdbx_seq_one_letter_code
_entity_poly.pdbx_strand_id
1 'polypeptide(L)'
;MNNIILYENRKSGPIAWDASTPEKRSRAFLELFKFLDEEWKCYHDLHGDVQLPMRGASSFGQRAEAMPTLWYWKAQDGDAEAAEKLLKSRQAYEYEEWEELTVRD
;
A
#
# COMPACT_ATOMS: atom_id res chain seq x y z
N MET A 1 -15.28 -14.35 -12.22
CA MET A 1 -13.83 -14.27 -11.96
C MET A 1 -13.69 -13.77 -10.55
N ASN A 2 -13.23 -14.62 -9.63
CA ASN A 2 -13.08 -14.22 -8.25
C ASN A 2 -11.65 -13.72 -8.08
N ASN A 3 -11.48 -12.41 -7.95
CA ASN A 3 -10.19 -11.82 -7.67
C ASN A 3 -10.03 -11.73 -6.15
N ILE A 4 -8.86 -12.12 -5.64
CA ILE A 4 -8.50 -12.00 -4.23
C ILE A 4 -7.13 -11.36 -4.11
N ILE A 5 -6.92 -10.65 -3.00
CA ILE A 5 -5.59 -10.23 -2.57
C ILE A 5 -5.15 -11.23 -1.51
N LEU A 6 -4.06 -11.95 -1.76
CA LEU A 6 -3.46 -12.89 -0.83
C LEU A 6 -2.20 -12.27 -0.25
N TYR A 7 -2.10 -12.23 1.08
CA TYR A 7 -0.87 -11.96 1.80
C TYR A 7 -0.41 -13.26 2.45
N GLU A 8 0.83 -13.65 2.16
CA GLU A 8 1.45 -14.83 2.75
C GLU A 8 2.85 -14.46 3.23
N ASN A 9 3.11 -14.71 4.51
CA ASN A 9 4.44 -14.50 5.09
C ASN A 9 4.79 -15.71 5.95
N ARG A 10 6.06 -16.08 6.01
CA ARG A 10 6.55 -17.19 6.83
C ARG A 10 6.14 -17.10 8.31
N LYS A 11 5.87 -15.89 8.82
CA LYS A 11 5.48 -15.63 10.21
C LYS A 11 3.97 -15.60 10.46
N SER A 12 3.18 -15.33 9.42
CA SER A 12 1.75 -15.07 9.52
C SER A 12 1.04 -15.98 8.52
N GLY A 13 0.14 -16.86 8.99
CA GLY A 13 -0.62 -17.73 8.08
C GLY A 13 -1.32 -16.93 6.96
N PRO A 14 -1.68 -17.57 5.83
CA PRO A 14 -2.18 -16.87 4.66
C PRO A 14 -3.47 -16.10 4.98
N ILE A 15 -3.50 -14.81 4.61
CA ILE A 15 -4.67 -13.94 4.76
C ILE A 15 -5.15 -13.54 3.37
N ALA A 16 -6.43 -13.77 3.09
CA ALA A 16 -7.03 -13.42 1.80
C ALA A 16 -8.17 -12.41 1.99
N TRP A 17 -8.18 -11.39 1.12
CA TRP A 17 -9.28 -10.43 1.01
C TRP A 17 -9.98 -10.54 -0.34
N ASP A 18 -11.30 -10.42 -0.32
CA ASP A 18 -12.12 -10.45 -1.54
C ASP A 18 -11.94 -9.14 -2.33
N ALA A 19 -11.52 -9.27 -3.58
CA ALA A 19 -11.29 -8.18 -4.53
C ALA A 19 -12.14 -8.35 -5.81
N SER A 20 -13.24 -9.11 -5.72
CA SER A 20 -14.11 -9.45 -6.86
C SER A 20 -14.80 -8.27 -7.55
N THR A 21 -14.89 -7.11 -6.90
CA THR A 21 -15.42 -5.86 -7.50
C THR A 21 -14.46 -4.70 -7.26
N PRO A 22 -14.53 -3.61 -8.03
CA PRO A 22 -13.70 -2.42 -7.81
C PRO A 22 -13.80 -1.88 -6.37
N GLU A 23 -15.01 -1.83 -5.81
CA GLU A 23 -15.24 -1.36 -4.42
C GLU A 23 -14.61 -2.31 -3.39
N LYS A 24 -14.75 -3.62 -3.61
CA LYS A 24 -14.15 -4.64 -2.76
C LYS A 24 -12.64 -4.64 -2.86
N ARG A 25 -12.09 -4.41 -4.06
CA ARG A 25 -10.66 -4.27 -4.32
C ARG A 25 -10.08 -3.06 -3.58
N SER A 26 -10.73 -1.90 -3.66
CA SER A 26 -10.34 -0.72 -2.88
C SER A 26 -10.36 -0.99 -1.37
N ARG A 27 -11.41 -1.66 -0.88
CA ARG A 27 -11.49 -2.05 0.54
C ARG A 27 -10.40 -3.07 0.92
N ALA A 28 -10.12 -4.04 0.07
CA ALA A 28 -9.11 -5.07 0.30
C ALA A 28 -7.71 -4.44 0.41
N PHE A 29 -7.37 -3.49 -0.47
CA PHE A 29 -6.11 -2.75 -0.35
C PHE A 29 -6.02 -1.92 0.94
N LEU A 30 -7.11 -1.29 1.37
CA LEU A 30 -7.12 -0.57 2.65
C LEU A 30 -6.93 -1.50 3.84
N GLU A 31 -7.57 -2.68 3.83
CA GLU A 31 -7.44 -3.63 4.92
C GLU A 31 -6.05 -4.28 4.96
N LEU A 32 -5.47 -4.60 3.79
CA LEU A 32 -4.08 -5.04 3.69
C LEU A 32 -3.12 -3.94 4.17
N PHE A 33 -3.36 -2.69 3.79
CA PHE A 33 -2.57 -1.56 4.28
C PHE A 33 -2.62 -1.46 5.79
N LYS A 34 -3.80 -1.51 6.43
CA LYS A 34 -3.93 -1.46 7.90
C LYS A 34 -3.24 -2.64 8.58
N PHE A 35 -3.32 -3.83 7.98
CA PHE A 35 -2.65 -5.01 8.50
C PHE A 35 -1.14 -4.82 8.52
N LEU A 36 -0.57 -4.31 7.42
CA LEU A 36 0.86 -4.05 7.30
C LEU A 36 1.31 -2.78 8.04
N ASP A 37 0.43 -1.79 8.24
CA ASP A 37 0.70 -0.56 8.98
C ASP A 37 1.24 -0.85 10.38
N GLU A 38 0.68 -1.86 11.06
CA GLU A 38 1.16 -2.29 12.37
C GLU A 38 2.63 -2.75 12.34
N GLU A 39 3.05 -3.45 11.27
CA GLU A 39 4.45 -3.84 11.08
C GLU A 39 5.29 -2.66 10.58
N TRP A 40 4.70 -1.76 9.80
CA TRP A 40 5.38 -0.61 9.19
C TRP A 40 5.65 0.55 10.14
N LYS A 41 4.97 0.61 11.28
CA LYS A 41 5.26 1.60 12.34
C LYS A 41 6.72 1.60 12.80
N CYS A 42 7.47 0.52 12.59
CA CYS A 42 8.90 0.47 12.91
C CYS A 42 9.80 1.01 11.79
N TYR A 43 9.29 1.18 10.56
CA TYR A 43 10.02 1.63 9.39
C TYR A 43 10.10 3.16 9.30
N HIS A 44 11.30 3.70 9.48
CA HIS A 44 11.52 5.15 9.54
C HIS A 44 11.39 5.85 8.17
N ASP A 45 11.49 5.11 7.06
CA ASP A 45 11.32 5.61 5.69
C ASP A 45 9.88 6.05 5.37
N LEU A 46 8.89 5.54 6.11
CA LEU A 46 7.48 5.89 5.94
C LEU A 46 7.03 7.08 6.80
N HIS A 47 7.86 7.53 7.74
CA HIS A 47 7.55 8.58 8.71
C HIS A 47 8.30 9.91 8.49
N GLY A 48 8.98 10.07 7.35
CA GLY A 48 9.66 11.32 7.02
C GLY A 48 8.70 12.51 6.99
N ASP A 49 9.19 13.70 7.36
CA ASP A 49 8.45 14.95 7.14
C ASP A 49 8.21 15.13 5.63
N VAL A 50 6.97 14.93 5.18
CA VAL A 50 6.59 15.28 3.82
C VAL A 50 6.61 16.81 3.73
N GLN A 51 7.75 17.36 3.33
CA GLN A 51 7.76 18.69 2.74
C GLN A 51 7.05 18.58 1.39
N LEU A 52 5.72 18.64 1.43
CA LEU A 52 4.91 18.86 0.24
C LEU A 52 5.51 20.09 -0.46
N PRO A 53 5.93 20.00 -1.73
CA PRO A 53 6.47 21.15 -2.40
C PRO A 53 5.39 22.23 -2.37
N MET A 54 5.67 23.33 -1.66
CA MET A 54 4.82 24.51 -1.68
C MET A 54 4.49 24.82 -3.13
N ARG A 55 3.21 25.06 -3.39
CA ARG A 55 2.62 25.32 -4.71
C ARG A 55 3.47 26.38 -5.45
N GLY A 56 4.43 25.94 -6.27
CA GLY A 56 5.37 26.83 -6.99
C GLY A 56 6.85 26.42 -7.03
N ALA A 57 7.31 25.42 -6.27
CA ALA A 57 8.72 25.01 -6.32
C ALA A 57 9.04 24.10 -7.52
N SER A 58 9.45 24.71 -8.63
CA SER A 58 10.06 24.02 -9.78
C SER A 58 11.43 23.47 -9.39
N SER A 59 11.53 22.17 -9.10
CA SER A 59 12.82 21.49 -9.02
C SER A 59 12.66 20.03 -9.46
N PHE A 60 13.20 19.74 -10.65
CA PHE A 60 13.14 18.45 -11.35
C PHE A 60 13.95 17.31 -10.66
N GLY A 61 14.25 17.42 -9.36
CA GLY A 61 15.14 16.50 -8.64
C GLY A 61 14.67 15.97 -7.27
N GLN A 62 13.53 16.43 -6.73
CA GLN A 62 13.02 16.01 -5.40
C GLN A 62 11.75 15.13 -5.50
N ARG A 63 11.58 14.42 -6.62
CA ARG A 63 10.27 13.90 -7.04
C ARG A 63 9.94 12.47 -6.61
N ALA A 64 10.89 11.73 -6.04
CA ALA A 64 10.71 10.29 -5.77
C ALA A 64 10.49 9.97 -4.27
N GLU A 65 11.20 10.64 -3.37
CA GLU A 65 11.20 10.27 -1.94
C GLU A 65 9.93 10.69 -1.20
N ALA A 66 9.21 11.71 -1.66
CA ALA A 66 7.99 12.19 -1.00
C ALA A 66 6.73 11.34 -1.30
N MET A 67 6.76 10.47 -2.31
CA MET A 67 5.55 9.77 -2.79
C MET A 67 5.09 8.62 -1.88
N PRO A 68 5.97 7.72 -1.39
CA PRO A 68 5.55 6.66 -0.47
C PRO A 68 5.00 7.23 0.85
N THR A 69 5.65 8.24 1.41
CA THR A 69 5.21 8.90 2.64
C THR A 69 3.88 9.65 2.43
N LEU A 70 3.70 10.33 1.30
CA LEU A 70 2.41 10.97 0.97
C LEU A 70 1.28 9.94 0.81
N TRP A 71 1.55 8.82 0.14
CA TRP A 71 0.58 7.75 -0.01
C TRP A 71 0.26 7.09 1.33
N TYR A 72 1.24 6.95 2.22
CA TYR A 72 1.06 6.44 3.57
C TYR A 72 0.08 7.32 4.38
N TRP A 73 0.32 8.63 4.44
CA TRP A 73 -0.60 9.54 5.15
C TRP A 73 -2.01 9.55 4.57
N LYS A 74 -2.14 9.51 3.24
CA LYS A 74 -3.45 9.42 2.58
C LYS A 74 -4.14 8.09 2.85
N ALA A 75 -3.40 6.98 2.83
CA ALA A 75 -3.93 5.66 3.14
C ALA A 75 -4.39 5.58 4.61
N GLN A 76 -3.69 6.24 5.54
CA GLN A 76 -4.13 6.40 6.93
C GLN A 76 -5.44 7.18 7.05
N ASP A 77 -5.68 8.17 6.19
CA ASP A 77 -6.94 8.92 6.10
C ASP A 77 -8.07 8.11 5.42
N GLY A 78 -7.78 6.91 4.90
CA GLY A 78 -8.74 6.02 4.25
C GLY A 78 -8.77 6.11 2.72
N ASP A 79 -7.78 6.74 2.08
CA ASP A 79 -7.64 6.78 0.62
C ASP A 79 -7.15 5.42 0.09
N ALA A 80 -8.07 4.65 -0.47
CA ALA A 80 -7.78 3.33 -1.04
C ALA A 80 -6.83 3.37 -2.25
N GLU A 81 -6.87 4.44 -3.04
CA GLU A 81 -5.99 4.57 -4.20
C GLU A 81 -4.55 4.83 -3.74
N ALA A 82 -4.39 5.63 -2.68
CA ALA A 82 -3.10 5.83 -2.04
C ALA A 82 -2.57 4.53 -1.44
N ALA A 83 -3.41 3.76 -0.75
CA ALA A 83 -3.05 2.45 -0.21
C ALA A 83 -2.56 1.49 -1.31
N GLU A 84 -3.29 1.39 -2.43
CA GLU A 84 -2.90 0.56 -3.58
C GLU A 84 -1.54 0.99 -4.15
N LYS A 85 -1.33 2.31 -4.36
CA LYS A 85 -0.06 2.84 -4.89
C LYS A 85 1.11 2.55 -3.96
N LEU A 86 0.92 2.73 -2.66
CA LEU A 86 1.92 2.43 -1.66
C LEU A 86 2.27 0.94 -1.66
N LEU A 87 1.27 0.06 -1.55
CA LEU A 87 1.46 -1.39 -1.54
C LEU A 87 2.18 -1.86 -2.80
N LYS A 88 1.79 -1.38 -3.98
CA LYS A 88 2.46 -1.71 -5.25
C LYS A 88 3.90 -1.22 -5.31
N SER A 89 4.18 -0.03 -4.75
CA SER A 89 5.55 0.48 -4.68
C SER A 89 6.44 -0.35 -3.75
N ARG A 90 5.85 -1.01 -2.75
CA ARG A 90 6.55 -1.82 -1.76
C ARG A 90 6.48 -3.34 -2.00
N GLN A 91 5.77 -3.79 -3.03
CA GLN A 91 5.66 -5.20 -3.38
C GLN A 91 7.01 -5.89 -3.67
N ALA A 92 8.08 -5.11 -3.93
CA ALA A 92 9.44 -5.60 -4.15
C ALA A 92 10.25 -5.83 -2.86
N TYR A 93 9.72 -5.52 -1.67
CA TYR A 93 10.43 -5.71 -0.40
C TYR A 93 10.25 -7.15 0.12
N GLU A 94 11.35 -7.79 0.53
CA GLU A 94 11.49 -9.22 0.86
C GLU A 94 10.56 -9.77 1.96
N TYR A 95 9.79 -8.92 2.65
CA TYR A 95 8.91 -9.33 3.75
C TYR A 95 7.47 -8.82 3.62
N GLU A 96 7.12 -8.27 2.46
CA GLU A 96 5.81 -7.67 2.16
C GLU A 96 5.17 -8.35 0.94
N GLU A 97 5.32 -9.68 0.86
CA GLU A 97 4.82 -10.48 -0.25
C GLU A 97 3.29 -10.56 -0.21
N TRP A 98 2.66 -9.92 -1.19
CA TRP A 98 1.24 -10.07 -1.47
C TRP A 98 1.02 -10.17 -2.98
N GLU A 99 -0.04 -10.88 -3.37
CA GLU A 99 -0.36 -11.14 -4.77
C GLU A 99 -1.86 -10.99 -5.06
N GLU A 100 -2.17 -10.45 -6.25
CA GLU A 100 -3.52 -10.42 -6.80
C GLU A 100 -3.78 -11.71 -7.57
N LEU A 101 -4.52 -12.65 -6.96
CA LEU A 101 -4.89 -13.91 -7.59
C LEU A 101 -6.25 -13.81 -8.26
N THR A 102 -6.33 -14.28 -9.50
CA THR A 102 -7.61 -14.50 -10.21
C THR A 102 -7.97 -15.97 -10.15
N VAL A 103 -8.93 -16.31 -9.29
CA VAL A 103 -9.46 -17.67 -9.22
C VAL A 103 -10.50 -17.85 -10.34
N ARG A 104 -10.20 -18.78 -11.24
CA ARG A 104 -11.15 -19.29 -12.24
C ARG A 104 -11.79 -20.55 -11.65
N ASP A 105 -13.11 -20.57 -11.64
CA ASP A 105 -13.92 -21.75 -11.33
C ASP A 105 -13.72 -22.83 -12.41
#